data_AF-A0AAD0LTP4-F1
#
_entry.id   AF-A0AAD0LTP4-F1
#
_cell.length_a   1.000
_cell.length_b   1.000
_cell.length_c   1.000
_cell.angle_alpha   90.00
_cell.angle_beta   90.00
_cell.angle_gamma   90.00
#
_symmetry.space_group_name_H-M   'P 1'
#
loop_
_entity.id
_entity.type
_entity.pdbx_description
1 polymer ?
#
loop_
_entity_poly.entity_id
_entity_poly.type
_entity_poly.pdbx_seq_one_letter_code
_entity_poly.pdbx_strand_id
1 'polypeptide(L)'
;MSLNTPQQIAEIAVESGVKKAHLGLSSLMILGFLAGAFIALGFLLDIHVSTMIPHEWASLGNLLGAVVFPVGLILVVLAGGELLTGNMMSLPMALFAGRIGLGQLVRNWVLVTLANLIGALFVAYCFGHVVGLTEGPFMAKTVAIANAKVGASFEQAFISGIGCNWLVCLAVWLSYASKDVIGKVVGMWFPVMAFVAIGFQHIVANMFVIPAAIFAGALSWAQFGDNFVPVFLGNAVGGAVFVGLAYHLAFFNAAARPAELSRTSGAQAPE
;
A
#
# COMPACT_ATOMS: atom_id res chain seq x y z
N MET A 1 -8.73 18.91 19.54
CA MET A 1 -9.26 17.58 19.19
C MET A 1 -8.21 16.85 18.35
N SER A 2 -7.67 15.75 18.88
CA SER A 2 -6.56 14.97 18.30
C SER A 2 -6.98 13.96 17.22
N LEU A 3 -8.30 13.83 16.98
CA LEU A 3 -8.89 12.89 16.03
C LEU A 3 -9.65 13.63 14.92
N ASN A 4 -9.46 13.20 13.67
CA ASN A 4 -10.27 13.61 12.53
C ASN A 4 -11.46 12.66 12.36
N THR A 5 -12.64 13.19 12.04
CA THR A 5 -13.82 12.37 11.74
C THR A 5 -13.66 11.64 10.40
N PRO A 6 -14.41 10.55 10.14
CA PRO A 6 -14.39 9.88 8.84
C PRO A 6 -14.62 10.81 7.64
N GLN A 7 -15.51 11.81 7.78
CA GLN A 7 -15.72 12.84 6.76
C GLN A 7 -14.46 13.68 6.52
N GLN A 8 -13.82 14.17 7.59
CA GLN A 8 -12.59 14.96 7.48
C GLN A 8 -11.45 14.14 6.88
N ILE A 9 -11.36 12.83 7.19
CA ILE A 9 -10.36 11.95 6.59
C ILE A 9 -10.60 11.83 5.08
N ALA A 10 -11.85 11.75 4.63
CA ALA A 10 -12.18 11.71 3.21
C ALA A 10 -11.69 12.97 2.47
N GLU A 11 -11.86 14.14 3.07
CA GLU A 11 -11.36 15.42 2.55
C GLU A 11 -9.81 15.44 2.49
N ILE A 12 -9.15 15.02 3.56
CA ILE A 12 -7.68 14.90 3.61
C ILE A 12 -7.16 13.95 2.52
N ALA A 13 -7.85 12.83 2.28
CA ALA A 13 -7.46 11.87 1.25
C ALA A 13 -7.58 12.46 -0.16
N VAL A 14 -8.64 13.24 -0.43
CA VAL A 14 -8.81 14.00 -1.69
C VAL A 14 -7.68 15.02 -1.85
N GLU A 15 -7.41 15.84 -0.83
CA GLU A 15 -6.33 16.84 -0.85
C GLU A 15 -4.96 16.20 -1.07
N SER A 16 -4.71 15.06 -0.42
CA SER A 16 -3.51 14.26 -0.64
C SER A 16 -3.39 13.83 -2.11
N GLY A 17 -4.47 13.32 -2.70
CA GLY A 17 -4.53 12.95 -4.11
C GLY A 17 -4.23 14.13 -5.05
N VAL A 18 -4.82 15.29 -4.79
CA VAL A 18 -4.56 16.52 -5.57
C VAL A 18 -3.09 16.91 -5.49
N LYS A 19 -2.51 16.94 -4.29
CA LYS A 19 -1.10 17.29 -4.10
C LYS A 19 -0.18 16.34 -4.88
N LYS A 20 -0.44 15.04 -4.80
CA LYS A 20 0.35 13.98 -5.46
C LYS A 20 0.26 14.01 -6.97
N ALA A 21 -0.91 14.36 -7.52
CA ALA A 21 -1.11 14.50 -8.96
C ALA A 21 -0.25 15.60 -9.60
N HIS A 22 0.08 16.64 -8.82
CA HIS A 22 0.84 17.81 -9.27
C HIS A 22 2.34 17.75 -8.91
N LEU A 23 2.82 16.67 -8.30
CA LEU A 23 4.24 16.53 -8.01
C LEU A 23 5.07 16.52 -9.31
N GLY A 24 6.19 17.24 -9.25
CA GLY A 24 7.21 17.25 -10.30
C GLY A 24 7.87 15.88 -10.45
N LEU A 25 8.45 15.64 -11.63
CA LEU A 25 9.08 14.35 -11.95
C LEU A 25 10.19 13.99 -10.96
N SER A 26 11.08 14.93 -10.62
CA SER A 26 12.19 14.69 -9.68
C SER A 26 11.70 14.25 -8.30
N SER A 27 10.73 14.97 -7.73
CA SER A 27 10.14 14.62 -6.44
C SER A 27 9.45 13.26 -6.49
N LEU A 28 8.68 12.96 -7.54
CA LEU A 28 8.04 11.64 -7.70
C LEU A 28 9.05 10.51 -7.76
N MET A 29 10.13 10.66 -8.53
CA MET A 29 11.16 9.63 -8.66
C MET A 29 11.92 9.42 -7.35
N ILE A 30 12.31 10.49 -6.65
CA ILE A 30 13.04 10.39 -5.38
C ILE A 30 12.16 9.79 -4.28
N LEU A 31 10.95 10.34 -4.08
CA LEU A 31 10.03 9.87 -3.04
C LEU A 31 9.50 8.47 -3.36
N GLY A 32 9.33 8.14 -4.64
CA GLY A 32 8.96 6.80 -5.08
C GLY A 32 10.08 5.79 -4.88
N PHE A 33 11.33 6.15 -5.16
CA PHE A 33 12.48 5.31 -4.85
C PHE A 33 12.55 5.00 -3.35
N LEU A 34 12.45 6.03 -2.51
CA LEU A 34 12.48 5.87 -1.05
C LEU A 34 11.34 4.98 -0.56
N ALA A 35 10.12 5.17 -1.09
CA ALA A 35 8.99 4.34 -0.71
C ALA A 35 9.18 2.85 -1.08
N GLY A 36 9.69 2.57 -2.28
CA GLY A 36 10.05 1.21 -2.68
C GLY A 36 11.10 0.58 -1.77
N ALA A 37 12.15 1.34 -1.45
CA ALA A 37 13.21 0.91 -0.54
C ALA A 37 12.70 0.67 0.89
N PHE A 38 11.81 1.52 1.42
CA PHE A 38 11.25 1.36 2.76
C PHE A 38 10.38 0.11 2.89
N ILE A 39 9.52 -0.17 1.90
CA ILE A 39 8.75 -1.42 1.87
C ILE A 39 9.67 -2.63 1.77
N ALA A 40 10.71 -2.56 0.93
CA ALA A 40 11.70 -3.62 0.81
C ALA A 40 12.49 -3.86 2.11
N LEU A 41 12.86 -2.81 2.84
CA LEU A 41 13.49 -2.91 4.16
C LEU A 41 12.57 -3.55 5.21
N GLY A 42 11.29 -3.20 5.19
CA GLY A 42 10.29 -3.86 6.04
C GLY A 42 10.18 -5.37 5.75
N PHE A 43 10.22 -5.74 4.47
CA PHE A 43 10.19 -7.15 4.07
C PHE A 43 11.51 -7.88 4.38
N LEU A 44 12.65 -7.20 4.24
CA LEU A 44 13.95 -7.75 4.64
C LEU A 44 13.96 -8.08 6.14
N LEU A 45 13.42 -7.18 6.96
CA LEU A 45 13.28 -7.41 8.40
C LEU A 45 12.34 -8.58 8.72
N ASP A 46 11.21 -8.70 8.01
CA ASP A 46 10.30 -9.84 8.11
C ASP A 46 11.03 -11.18 7.82
N ILE A 47 11.76 -11.27 6.71
CA ILE A 47 12.54 -12.47 6.36
C ILE A 47 13.53 -12.82 7.49
N HIS A 48 14.22 -11.83 8.06
CA HIS A 48 15.21 -12.05 9.11
C HIS A 48 14.57 -12.57 10.39
N VAL A 49 13.56 -11.86 10.89
CA VAL A 49 12.86 -12.23 12.14
C VAL A 49 12.23 -13.62 11.99
N SER A 50 11.56 -13.88 10.87
CA SER A 50 10.89 -15.15 10.64
C SER A 50 11.85 -16.33 10.40
N THR A 51 13.08 -16.07 9.96
CA THR A 51 14.13 -17.11 9.79
C THR A 51 14.84 -17.45 11.11
N MET A 52 14.93 -16.50 12.05
CA MET A 52 15.54 -16.72 13.37
C MET A 52 14.73 -17.67 14.27
N ILE A 53 13.47 -17.93 13.93
CA ILE A 53 12.59 -18.82 14.68
C ILE A 53 12.74 -20.27 14.17
N PRO A 54 12.91 -21.27 15.06
CA PRO A 54 13.01 -22.67 14.66
C PRO A 54 11.84 -23.13 13.79
N HIS A 55 12.09 -24.06 12.87
CA HIS A 55 11.08 -24.55 11.91
C HIS A 55 9.84 -25.16 12.59
N GLU A 56 10.00 -25.80 13.75
CA GLU A 56 8.91 -26.31 14.59
C GLU A 56 7.90 -25.22 14.99
N TRP A 57 8.34 -23.95 15.03
CA TRP A 57 7.57 -22.78 15.42
C TRP A 57 7.34 -21.84 14.21
N ALA A 58 7.35 -22.37 12.98
CA ALA A 58 7.24 -21.58 11.75
C ALA A 58 6.04 -20.62 11.72
N SER A 59 4.88 -21.03 12.27
CA SER A 59 3.70 -20.16 12.39
C SER A 59 3.95 -18.93 13.27
N LEU A 60 4.67 -19.09 14.39
CA LEU A 60 5.09 -17.97 15.22
C LEU A 60 6.11 -17.10 14.49
N GLY A 61 7.06 -17.71 13.77
CA GLY A 61 8.02 -16.98 12.93
C GLY A 61 7.34 -16.09 11.89
N ASN A 62 6.34 -16.62 11.18
CA ASN A 62 5.55 -15.85 10.22
C ASN A 62 4.76 -14.71 10.90
N LEU A 63 4.18 -14.96 12.09
CA LEU A 63 3.49 -13.93 12.84
C LEU A 63 4.45 -12.81 13.29
N LEU A 64 5.61 -13.15 13.83
CA LEU A 64 6.61 -12.17 14.27
C LEU A 64 7.17 -11.38 13.09
N GLY A 65 7.37 -12.03 11.94
CA GLY A 65 7.70 -11.36 10.67
C GLY A 65 6.62 -10.36 10.25
N ALA A 66 5.35 -10.76 10.30
CA ALA A 66 4.22 -9.89 10.02
C ALA A 66 4.09 -8.72 11.02
N VAL A 67 4.48 -8.93 12.29
CA VAL A 67 4.48 -7.88 13.33
C VAL A 67 5.50 -6.79 13.02
N VAL A 68 6.65 -7.12 12.44
CA VAL A 68 7.74 -6.15 12.18
C VAL A 68 7.67 -5.50 10.79
N PHE A 69 7.02 -6.14 9.81
CA PHE A 69 6.83 -5.61 8.46
C PHE A 69 6.25 -4.16 8.40
N PRO A 70 5.31 -3.74 9.28
CA PRO A 70 4.72 -2.39 9.25
C PRO A 70 5.73 -1.23 9.30
N VAL A 71 6.96 -1.47 9.74
CA VAL A 71 8.05 -0.47 9.71
C VAL A 71 8.18 0.18 8.32
N GLY A 72 7.97 -0.58 7.24
CA GLY A 72 8.06 -0.06 5.88
C GLY A 72 7.03 1.03 5.60
N LEU A 73 5.75 0.79 5.91
CA LEU A 73 4.70 1.80 5.69
C LEU A 73 4.83 2.97 6.68
N ILE A 74 5.26 2.71 7.91
CA ILE A 74 5.53 3.75 8.91
C ILE A 74 6.58 4.74 8.37
N LEU A 75 7.68 4.25 7.79
CA LEU A 75 8.69 5.10 7.16
C LEU A 75 8.11 5.88 5.97
N VAL A 76 7.37 5.22 5.08
CA VAL A 76 6.72 5.87 3.93
C VAL A 76 5.86 7.06 4.37
N VAL A 77 5.01 6.88 5.38
CA VAL A 77 4.03 7.89 5.78
C VAL A 77 4.65 8.98 6.65
N LEU A 78 5.58 8.63 7.55
CA LEU A 78 6.15 9.59 8.51
C LEU A 78 7.42 10.29 8.01
N ALA A 79 8.34 9.56 7.37
CA ALA A 79 9.55 10.14 6.79
C ALA A 79 9.28 10.78 5.43
N GLY A 80 8.24 10.33 4.75
CA GLY A 80 7.81 10.83 3.45
C GLY A 80 8.27 9.93 2.31
N GLY A 81 7.32 9.48 1.50
CA GLY A 81 7.53 8.66 0.32
C GLY A 81 6.27 8.61 -0.53
N GLU A 82 6.43 8.35 -1.82
CA GLU A 82 5.31 8.19 -2.74
C GLU A 82 5.14 6.70 -3.03
N LEU A 83 4.18 6.08 -2.34
CA LEU A 83 3.89 4.66 -2.47
C LEU A 83 2.72 4.44 -3.41
N LEU A 84 2.93 3.61 -4.43
CA LEU A 84 1.94 3.26 -5.46
C LEU A 84 0.59 2.84 -4.85
N THR A 85 0.62 1.93 -3.87
CA THR A 85 -0.59 1.33 -3.30
C THR A 85 -1.43 2.32 -2.51
N GLY A 86 -0.82 3.27 -1.80
CA GLY A 86 -1.55 4.41 -1.21
C GLY A 86 -2.05 5.42 -2.25
N ASN A 87 -1.32 5.58 -3.36
CA ASN A 87 -1.73 6.43 -4.49
C ASN A 87 -2.90 5.81 -5.27
N MET A 88 -3.08 4.48 -5.18
CA MET A 88 -4.25 3.78 -5.73
C MET A 88 -5.55 4.07 -4.96
N MET A 89 -5.52 4.72 -3.80
CA MET A 89 -6.72 5.27 -3.12
C MET A 89 -6.83 6.78 -3.32
N SER A 90 -5.78 7.52 -2.97
CA SER A 90 -5.81 8.99 -2.90
C SER A 90 -6.07 9.66 -4.26
N LEU A 91 -5.46 9.18 -5.35
CA LEU A 91 -5.69 9.74 -6.68
C LEU A 91 -7.10 9.44 -7.21
N PRO A 92 -7.64 8.20 -7.14
CA PRO A 92 -9.04 7.97 -7.45
C PRO A 92 -10.00 8.84 -6.65
N MET A 93 -9.78 9.05 -5.35
CA MET A 93 -10.63 9.95 -4.56
C MET A 93 -10.62 11.38 -5.11
N ALA A 94 -9.44 11.90 -5.48
CA ALA A 94 -9.33 13.22 -6.10
C ALA A 94 -9.96 13.28 -7.50
N LEU A 95 -9.86 12.19 -8.27
CA LEU A 95 -10.50 12.06 -9.59
C LEU A 95 -12.02 12.07 -9.48
N PHE A 96 -12.59 11.27 -8.57
CA PHE A 96 -14.04 11.21 -8.34
C PHE A 96 -14.59 12.53 -7.79
N ALA A 97 -13.80 13.26 -7.00
CA ALA A 97 -14.12 14.61 -6.58
C ALA A 97 -13.97 15.68 -7.69
N GLY A 98 -13.61 15.30 -8.91
CA GLY A 98 -13.44 16.22 -10.05
C GLY A 98 -12.25 17.18 -9.90
N ARG A 99 -11.28 16.88 -9.03
CA ARG A 99 -10.15 17.76 -8.72
C ARG A 99 -8.90 17.49 -9.56
N ILE A 100 -8.82 16.35 -10.24
CA ILE A 100 -7.73 15.96 -11.14
C ILE A 100 -8.28 15.24 -12.37
N GLY A 101 -7.51 15.21 -13.46
CA GLY A 101 -7.84 14.43 -14.66
C GLY A 101 -7.30 13.00 -14.63
N LEU A 102 -7.91 12.11 -15.43
CA LEU A 102 -7.47 10.71 -15.58
C LEU A 102 -6.01 10.59 -16.04
N GLY A 103 -5.55 11.50 -16.92
CA GLY A 103 -4.16 11.53 -17.38
C GLY A 103 -3.15 11.78 -16.24
N GLN A 104 -3.50 12.60 -15.24
CA GLN A 104 -2.63 12.85 -14.08
C GLN A 104 -2.55 11.62 -13.18
N LEU A 105 -3.67 10.89 -13.01
CA LEU A 105 -3.70 9.63 -12.29
C LEU A 105 -2.80 8.59 -12.95
N VAL A 106 -2.98 8.35 -14.25
CA VAL A 106 -2.19 7.36 -15.00
C VAL A 106 -0.70 7.71 -14.99
N ARG A 107 -0.36 9.00 -15.22
CA ARG A 107 1.02 9.49 -15.12
C ARG A 107 1.63 9.15 -13.75
N ASN A 108 0.93 9.45 -12.67
CA ASN A 108 1.46 9.20 -11.33
C ASN A 108 1.64 7.70 -11.10
N TRP A 109 0.63 6.87 -11.38
CA TRP A 109 0.73 5.43 -11.17
C TRP A 109 1.89 4.81 -11.95
N VAL A 110 2.08 5.17 -13.22
CA VAL A 110 3.21 4.66 -14.02
C VAL A 110 4.55 5.09 -13.41
N LEU A 111 4.75 6.39 -13.16
CA LEU A 111 6.02 6.91 -12.66
C LEU A 111 6.36 6.35 -11.27
N VAL A 112 5.39 6.31 -10.37
CA VAL A 112 5.58 5.79 -9.00
C VAL A 112 5.81 4.28 -9.02
N THR A 113 5.15 3.54 -9.91
CA THR A 113 5.44 2.10 -10.09
C THR A 113 6.90 1.86 -10.46
N LEU A 114 7.41 2.62 -11.43
CA LEU A 114 8.82 2.51 -11.85
C LEU A 114 9.77 2.93 -10.73
N ALA A 115 9.50 4.03 -10.04
CA ALA A 115 10.32 4.50 -8.94
C ALA A 115 10.33 3.51 -7.76
N ASN A 116 9.17 2.99 -7.36
CA ASN A 116 9.05 1.96 -6.31
C ASN A 116 9.81 0.69 -6.71
N LEU A 117 9.69 0.24 -7.97
CA LEU A 117 10.44 -0.91 -8.47
C LEU A 117 11.96 -0.67 -8.38
N ILE A 118 12.46 0.49 -8.81
CA ILE A 118 13.89 0.81 -8.73
C ILE A 118 14.38 0.80 -7.27
N GLY A 119 13.60 1.37 -6.35
CA GLY A 119 13.91 1.34 -4.91
C GLY A 119 13.94 -0.07 -4.33
N ALA A 120 12.96 -0.90 -4.68
CA ALA A 120 12.89 -2.28 -4.22
C ALA A 120 14.02 -3.15 -4.80
N LEU A 121 14.35 -2.97 -6.08
CA LEU A 121 15.48 -3.62 -6.74
C LEU A 121 16.82 -3.22 -6.14
N PHE A 122 16.98 -1.94 -5.80
CA PHE A 122 18.18 -1.46 -5.09
C PHE A 122 18.38 -2.22 -3.78
N VAL A 123 17.34 -2.38 -2.96
CA VAL A 123 17.43 -3.12 -1.70
C VAL A 123 17.65 -4.62 -1.94
N ALA A 124 16.93 -5.22 -2.90
CA ALA A 124 17.10 -6.63 -3.26
C ALA A 124 18.52 -6.95 -3.73
N TYR A 125 19.12 -6.08 -4.55
CA TYR A 125 20.47 -6.28 -5.06
C TYR A 125 21.53 -5.90 -4.04
N CYS A 126 21.53 -4.66 -3.53
CA CYS A 126 22.59 -4.17 -2.65
C CYS A 126 22.57 -4.87 -1.28
N PHE A 127 21.40 -4.99 -0.65
CA PHE A 127 21.32 -5.56 0.70
C PHE A 127 21.00 -7.06 0.66
N GLY A 128 20.13 -7.48 -0.26
CA GLY A 128 19.79 -8.90 -0.42
C GLY A 128 20.95 -9.73 -0.99
N HIS A 129 21.45 -9.37 -2.18
CA HIS A 129 22.47 -10.13 -2.92
C HIS A 129 23.90 -9.78 -2.50
N VAL A 130 24.31 -8.51 -2.60
CA VAL A 130 25.73 -8.11 -2.36
C VAL A 130 26.11 -8.29 -0.89
N VAL A 131 25.26 -7.88 0.05
CA VAL A 131 25.50 -8.15 1.49
C VAL A 131 25.09 -9.58 1.88
N GLY A 132 24.26 -10.25 1.08
CA GLY A 132 23.82 -11.62 1.33
C GLY A 132 22.65 -11.76 2.32
N LEU A 133 21.93 -10.68 2.63
CA LEU A 133 20.85 -10.70 3.63
C LEU A 133 19.56 -11.38 3.16
N THR A 134 19.45 -11.78 1.88
CA THR A 134 18.35 -12.64 1.41
C THR A 134 18.82 -14.01 0.98
N GLU A 135 20.12 -14.29 1.13
CA GLU A 135 20.80 -15.50 0.71
C GLU A 135 21.38 -16.26 1.92
N GLY A 136 22.18 -17.30 1.68
CA GLY A 136 22.77 -18.12 2.74
C GLY A 136 21.70 -18.66 3.70
N PRO A 137 21.79 -18.37 5.02
CA PRO A 137 20.80 -18.79 6.01
C PRO A 137 19.36 -18.35 5.71
N PHE A 138 19.18 -17.23 5.00
CA PHE A 138 17.87 -16.64 4.69
C PHE A 138 17.28 -17.14 3.36
N MET A 139 18.11 -17.77 2.51
CA MET A 139 17.73 -18.14 1.14
C MET A 139 16.49 -19.02 1.10
N ALA A 140 16.42 -20.05 1.95
CA ALA A 140 15.29 -20.97 1.97
C ALA A 140 13.96 -20.25 2.23
N LYS A 141 13.96 -19.26 3.13
CA LYS A 141 12.78 -18.45 3.43
C LYS A 141 12.43 -17.52 2.28
N THR A 142 13.40 -16.78 1.75
CA THR A 142 13.23 -15.88 0.60
C THR A 142 12.61 -16.63 -0.59
N VAL A 143 13.18 -17.77 -0.94
CA VAL A 143 12.75 -18.59 -2.08
C VAL A 143 11.39 -19.22 -1.83
N ALA A 144 11.09 -19.70 -0.61
CA ALA A 144 9.77 -20.24 -0.29
C ALA A 144 8.66 -19.18 -0.43
N ILE A 145 8.89 -17.97 0.09
CA ILE A 145 7.95 -16.85 -0.03
C ILE A 145 7.76 -16.45 -1.50
N ALA A 146 8.86 -16.33 -2.25
CA ALA A 146 8.80 -15.94 -3.67
C ALA A 146 8.07 -17.01 -4.52
N ASN A 147 8.34 -18.29 -4.30
CA ASN A 147 7.65 -19.40 -4.96
C ASN A 147 6.15 -19.40 -4.68
N ALA A 148 5.75 -19.18 -3.43
CA ALA A 148 4.32 -19.09 -3.08
C ALA A 148 3.60 -17.94 -3.83
N LYS A 149 4.31 -16.86 -4.15
CA LYS A 149 3.77 -15.70 -4.89
C LYS A 149 3.63 -15.97 -6.38
N VAL A 150 4.69 -16.49 -7.02
CA VAL A 150 4.69 -16.77 -8.46
C VAL A 150 3.93 -18.05 -8.83
N GLY A 151 3.71 -18.94 -7.87
CA GLY A 151 2.92 -20.17 -8.05
C GLY A 151 1.40 -19.95 -7.96
N ALA A 152 0.94 -18.78 -7.55
CA ALA A 152 -0.48 -18.45 -7.50
C ALA A 152 -1.05 -18.30 -8.93
N SER A 153 -2.26 -18.83 -9.15
CA SER A 153 -2.97 -18.57 -10.41
C SER A 153 -3.29 -17.08 -10.58
N PHE A 154 -3.58 -16.64 -11.80
CA PHE A 154 -3.96 -15.25 -12.07
C PHE A 154 -5.10 -14.78 -11.16
N GLU A 155 -6.17 -15.59 -11.02
CA GLU A 155 -7.32 -15.28 -10.19
C GLU A 155 -6.95 -15.17 -8.70
N GLN A 156 -6.15 -16.12 -8.20
CA GLN A 156 -5.67 -16.10 -6.82
C GLN A 156 -4.83 -14.86 -6.54
N ALA A 157 -3.88 -14.53 -7.42
CA ALA A 157 -3.02 -13.36 -7.29
C ALA A 157 -3.83 -12.05 -7.38
N PHE A 158 -4.83 -11.99 -8.27
CA PHE A 158 -5.71 -10.84 -8.43
C PHE A 158 -6.57 -10.59 -7.19
N ILE A 159 -7.31 -11.60 -6.71
CA ILE A 159 -8.17 -11.48 -5.53
C ILE A 159 -7.33 -11.20 -4.28
N SER A 160 -6.19 -11.87 -4.13
CA SER A 160 -5.22 -11.61 -3.05
C SER A 160 -4.71 -10.16 -3.09
N GLY A 161 -4.48 -9.61 -4.29
CA GLY A 161 -4.13 -8.21 -4.48
C GLY A 161 -5.24 -7.25 -4.04
N ILE A 162 -6.51 -7.57 -4.26
CA ILE A 162 -7.63 -6.74 -3.79
C ILE A 162 -7.61 -6.65 -2.27
N GLY A 163 -7.57 -7.80 -1.58
CA GLY A 163 -7.54 -7.87 -0.13
C GLY A 163 -6.34 -7.15 0.47
N CYS A 164 -5.15 -7.30 -0.15
CA CYS A 164 -3.95 -6.58 0.26
C CYS A 164 -4.17 -5.07 0.26
N ASN A 165 -4.55 -4.51 -0.89
CA ASN A 165 -4.53 -3.06 -1.01
C ASN A 165 -5.74 -2.40 -0.34
N TRP A 166 -6.81 -3.15 -0.08
CA TRP A 166 -7.86 -2.69 0.83
C TRP A 166 -7.26 -2.38 2.21
N LEU A 167 -6.50 -3.31 2.79
CA LEU A 167 -5.86 -3.13 4.10
C LEU A 167 -4.77 -2.06 4.10
N VAL A 168 -3.95 -1.98 3.04
CA VAL A 168 -2.92 -0.93 2.91
C VAL A 168 -3.54 0.46 2.82
N CYS A 169 -4.60 0.61 2.03
CA CYS A 169 -5.32 1.89 1.92
C CYS A 169 -6.00 2.26 3.24
N LEU A 170 -6.56 1.29 3.98
CA LEU A 170 -7.09 1.51 5.33
C LEU A 170 -6.00 1.88 6.33
N ALA A 171 -4.79 1.32 6.24
CA ALA A 171 -3.66 1.76 7.07
C ALA A 171 -3.36 3.25 6.85
N VAL A 172 -3.28 3.68 5.58
CA VAL A 172 -3.08 5.10 5.24
C VAL A 172 -4.27 5.96 5.70
N TRP A 173 -5.50 5.48 5.53
CA TRP A 173 -6.71 6.14 6.02
C TRP A 173 -6.68 6.37 7.54
N LEU A 174 -6.35 5.33 8.30
CA LEU A 174 -6.24 5.41 9.77
C LEU A 174 -5.09 6.33 10.20
N SER A 175 -4.02 6.43 9.41
CA SER A 175 -2.96 7.41 9.66
C SER A 175 -3.43 8.87 9.52
N TYR A 176 -4.51 9.13 8.78
CA TYR A 176 -5.13 10.46 8.72
C TYR A 176 -6.09 10.70 9.88
N ALA A 177 -6.54 9.66 10.59
CA ALA A 177 -7.45 9.81 11.72
C ALA A 177 -6.76 10.48 12.93
N SER A 178 -5.47 10.21 13.17
CA SER A 178 -4.72 10.81 14.28
C SER A 178 -3.78 11.94 13.83
N LYS A 179 -3.66 12.96 14.69
CA LYS A 179 -2.67 14.05 14.55
C LYS A 179 -1.34 13.76 15.26
N ASP A 180 -1.30 12.80 16.18
CA ASP A 180 -0.09 12.42 16.90
C ASP A 180 0.62 11.22 16.26
N VAL A 181 1.94 11.15 16.40
CA VAL A 181 2.77 10.14 15.74
C VAL A 181 2.39 8.72 16.18
N ILE A 182 2.11 8.50 17.48
CA ILE A 182 1.83 7.17 18.02
C ILE A 182 0.51 6.64 17.47
N GLY A 183 -0.54 7.45 17.44
CA GLY A 183 -1.82 7.10 16.84
C GLY A 183 -1.70 6.74 15.37
N LYS A 184 -0.84 7.45 14.60
CA LYS A 184 -0.55 7.09 13.21
C LYS A 184 0.16 5.74 13.09
N VAL A 185 1.18 5.51 13.92
CA VAL A 185 1.94 4.25 13.93
C VAL A 185 1.00 3.08 14.23
N VAL A 186 0.23 3.16 15.32
CA VAL A 186 -0.69 2.08 15.73
C VAL A 186 -1.80 1.87 14.70
N GLY A 187 -2.35 2.96 14.13
CA GLY A 187 -3.38 2.88 13.09
C GLY A 187 -2.90 2.20 11.81
N MET A 188 -1.62 2.37 11.44
CA MET A 188 -1.02 1.67 10.30
C MET A 188 -0.58 0.24 10.64
N TRP A 189 -0.16 -0.01 11.88
CA TRP A 189 0.47 -1.26 12.28
C TRP A 189 -0.44 -2.47 12.06
N PHE A 190 -1.65 -2.43 12.61
CA PHE A 190 -2.54 -3.59 12.61
C PHE A 190 -3.02 -3.99 11.21
N PRO A 191 -3.49 -3.08 10.33
CA PRO A 191 -3.89 -3.48 8.98
C PRO A 191 -2.72 -4.03 8.15
N VAL A 192 -1.52 -3.46 8.31
CA VAL A 192 -0.32 -3.94 7.60
C VAL A 192 0.08 -5.33 8.10
N MET A 193 0.16 -5.51 9.42
CA MET A 193 0.42 -6.82 10.02
C MET A 193 -0.61 -7.86 9.56
N ALA A 194 -1.89 -7.48 9.49
CA ALA A 194 -2.95 -8.39 9.08
C ALA A 194 -2.77 -8.89 7.64
N PHE A 195 -2.51 -8.02 6.66
CA PHE A 195 -2.38 -8.50 5.27
C PHE A 195 -1.15 -9.42 5.10
N VAL A 196 -0.07 -9.16 5.84
CA VAL A 196 1.14 -10.00 5.80
C VAL A 196 0.87 -11.35 6.46
N ALA A 197 0.26 -11.37 7.64
CA ALA A 197 -0.08 -12.59 8.36
C ALA A 197 -1.10 -13.47 7.60
N ILE A 198 -2.05 -12.85 6.90
CA ILE A 198 -3.02 -13.55 6.03
C ILE A 198 -2.35 -14.09 4.76
N GLY A 199 -1.26 -13.47 4.29
CA GLY A 199 -0.56 -13.86 3.08
C GLY A 199 -1.09 -13.19 1.81
N PHE A 200 -1.66 -11.99 1.91
CA PHE A 200 -2.08 -11.23 0.74
C PHE A 200 -0.90 -10.70 -0.09
N GLN A 201 -1.12 -10.47 -1.40
CA GLN A 201 -0.08 -10.04 -2.32
C GLN A 201 -0.02 -8.51 -2.48
N HIS A 202 1.09 -7.91 -2.05
CA HIS A 202 1.39 -6.49 -2.20
C HIS A 202 2.38 -6.26 -3.34
N ILE A 203 1.98 -5.50 -4.36
CA ILE A 203 2.78 -5.32 -5.58
C ILE A 203 4.20 -4.80 -5.28
N VAL A 204 4.34 -3.80 -4.41
CA VAL A 204 5.66 -3.21 -4.08
C VAL A 204 6.50 -4.13 -3.20
N ALA A 205 5.87 -4.98 -2.38
CA ALA A 205 6.61 -5.98 -1.61
C ALA A 205 7.11 -7.10 -2.53
N ASN A 206 6.30 -7.47 -3.53
CA ASN A 206 6.66 -8.45 -4.56
C ASN A 206 7.78 -7.92 -5.49
N MET A 207 7.86 -6.60 -5.72
CA MET A 207 9.00 -5.94 -6.40
C MET A 207 10.34 -6.11 -5.67
N PHE A 208 10.34 -6.55 -4.40
CA PHE A 208 11.56 -6.87 -3.65
C PHE A 208 11.81 -8.38 -3.60
N VAL A 209 10.87 -9.15 -3.03
CA VAL A 209 11.16 -10.55 -2.65
C VAL A 209 11.32 -11.47 -3.87
N ILE A 210 10.60 -11.21 -4.96
CA ILE A 210 10.74 -12.01 -6.19
C ILE A 210 12.10 -11.71 -6.85
N PRO A 211 12.49 -10.43 -7.09
CA PRO A 211 13.85 -10.14 -7.54
C PRO A 211 14.97 -10.63 -6.62
N ALA A 212 14.80 -10.60 -5.29
CA ALA A 212 15.78 -11.18 -4.37
C ALA A 212 16.00 -12.68 -4.64
N ALA A 213 14.93 -13.46 -4.87
CA ALA A 213 15.02 -14.86 -5.27
C ALA A 213 15.58 -15.05 -6.69
N ILE A 214 15.36 -14.11 -7.62
CA ILE A 214 15.97 -14.12 -8.96
C ILE A 214 17.48 -13.92 -8.86
N PHE A 215 17.96 -12.94 -8.07
CA PHE A 215 19.38 -12.71 -7.86
C PHE A 215 20.08 -13.88 -7.15
N ALA A 216 19.36 -14.59 -6.28
CA ALA A 216 19.80 -15.84 -5.68
C ALA A 216 19.76 -17.06 -6.64
N GLY A 217 19.38 -16.87 -7.91
CA GLY A 217 19.34 -17.91 -8.94
C GLY A 217 18.17 -18.88 -8.87
N ALA A 218 17.14 -18.59 -8.07
CA ALA A 218 16.02 -19.51 -7.82
C ALA A 218 14.78 -19.26 -8.69
N LEU A 219 14.64 -18.07 -9.27
CA LEU A 219 13.50 -17.66 -10.09
C LEU A 219 13.95 -16.88 -11.33
N SER A 220 13.00 -16.63 -12.23
CA SER A 220 13.20 -15.87 -13.47
C SER A 220 12.39 -14.56 -13.51
N TRP A 221 12.85 -13.61 -14.33
CA TRP A 221 12.12 -12.37 -14.59
C TRP A 221 10.78 -12.59 -15.30
N ALA A 222 10.63 -13.70 -16.03
CA ALA A 222 9.34 -14.09 -16.64
C ALA A 222 8.29 -14.37 -15.55
N GLN A 223 8.66 -15.16 -14.54
CA GLN A 223 7.77 -15.45 -13.39
C GLN A 223 7.43 -14.18 -12.59
N PHE A 224 8.37 -13.22 -12.51
CA PHE A 224 8.06 -11.91 -11.94
C PHE A 224 6.98 -11.19 -12.75
N GLY A 225 7.07 -11.18 -14.09
CA GLY A 225 6.05 -10.59 -14.96
C GLY A 225 4.67 -11.23 -14.79
N ASP A 226 4.60 -12.57 -14.71
CA ASP A 226 3.36 -13.32 -14.53
C ASP A 226 2.68 -13.00 -13.19
N ASN A 227 3.46 -12.75 -12.14
CA ASN A 227 2.95 -12.30 -10.85
C ASN A 227 2.54 -10.82 -10.86
N PHE A 228 3.34 -9.97 -11.52
CA PHE A 228 3.21 -8.53 -11.45
C PHE A 228 1.83 -8.04 -11.92
N VAL A 229 1.38 -8.54 -13.07
CA VAL A 229 0.15 -8.07 -13.73
C VAL A 229 -1.10 -8.30 -12.86
N PRO A 230 -1.44 -9.54 -12.43
CA PRO A 230 -2.63 -9.77 -11.62
C PRO A 230 -2.58 -9.05 -10.28
N VAL A 231 -1.41 -9.00 -9.63
CA VAL A 231 -1.27 -8.32 -8.32
C VAL A 231 -1.41 -6.80 -8.46
N PHE A 232 -0.85 -6.20 -9.52
CA PHE A 232 -1.04 -4.78 -9.81
C PHE A 232 -2.51 -4.43 -10.03
N LEU A 233 -3.22 -5.21 -10.85
CA LEU A 233 -4.65 -5.02 -11.12
C LEU A 233 -5.49 -5.22 -9.85
N GLY A 234 -5.18 -6.25 -9.07
CA GLY A 234 -5.85 -6.51 -7.80
C GLY A 234 -5.65 -5.36 -6.81
N ASN A 235 -4.41 -4.91 -6.64
CA ASN A 235 -4.11 -3.75 -5.80
C ASN A 235 -4.83 -2.49 -6.30
N ALA A 236 -4.86 -2.24 -7.62
CA ALA A 236 -5.58 -1.10 -8.19
C ALA A 236 -7.07 -1.13 -7.84
N VAL A 237 -7.73 -2.30 -7.97
CA VAL A 237 -9.14 -2.48 -7.59
C VAL A 237 -9.35 -2.29 -6.08
N GLY A 238 -8.50 -2.90 -5.25
CA GLY A 238 -8.58 -2.77 -3.79
C GLY A 238 -8.48 -1.32 -3.31
N GLY A 239 -7.58 -0.54 -3.90
CA GLY A 239 -7.42 0.87 -3.56
C GLY A 239 -8.50 1.77 -4.18
N ALA A 240 -8.72 1.66 -5.49
CA ALA A 240 -9.54 2.61 -6.23
C ALA A 240 -11.04 2.38 -6.02
N VAL A 241 -11.47 1.12 -5.91
CA VAL A 241 -12.89 0.76 -5.80
C VAL A 241 -13.28 0.57 -4.34
N PHE A 242 -12.64 -0.35 -3.63
CA PHE A 242 -13.07 -0.74 -2.28
C PHE A 242 -12.78 0.31 -1.21
N VAL A 243 -11.85 1.23 -1.45
CA VAL A 243 -11.62 2.38 -0.57
C VAL A 243 -11.98 3.68 -1.28
N GLY A 244 -11.32 4.00 -2.39
CA GLY A 244 -11.49 5.27 -3.08
C GLY A 244 -12.94 5.58 -3.46
N LEU A 245 -13.58 4.71 -4.26
CA LEU A 245 -14.96 4.89 -4.69
C LEU A 245 -15.94 4.72 -3.53
N ALA A 246 -15.80 3.65 -2.73
CA ALA A 246 -16.71 3.36 -1.63
C ALA A 246 -16.82 4.53 -0.63
N TYR A 247 -15.69 5.07 -0.18
CA TYR A 247 -15.67 6.20 0.74
C TYR A 247 -16.09 7.50 0.04
N HIS A 248 -15.76 7.67 -1.23
CA HIS A 248 -16.22 8.84 -1.98
C HIS A 248 -17.77 8.90 -2.07
N LEU A 249 -18.40 7.78 -2.43
CA LEU A 249 -19.86 7.67 -2.48
C LEU A 249 -20.50 7.91 -1.10
N ALA A 250 -19.91 7.36 -0.04
CA ALA A 250 -20.43 7.48 1.31
C ALA A 250 -20.36 8.91 1.87
N PHE A 251 -19.26 9.63 1.62
CA PHE A 251 -18.96 10.90 2.29
C PHE A 251 -19.18 12.15 1.42
N PHE A 252 -19.19 12.04 0.09
CA PHE A 252 -19.39 13.19 -0.80
C PHE A 252 -20.74 13.18 -1.54
N ASN A 253 -21.30 12.01 -1.86
CA ASN A 253 -22.62 11.95 -2.50
C ASN A 253 -23.78 12.03 -1.50
N ALA A 254 -23.59 11.62 -0.24
CA ALA A 254 -24.58 11.82 0.82
C ALA A 254 -24.67 13.28 1.29
N ALA A 255 -23.57 14.04 1.22
CA ALA A 255 -23.54 15.47 1.55
C ALA A 255 -24.36 16.34 0.58
N ALA A 256 -24.73 15.82 -0.60
CA ALA A 256 -25.70 16.47 -1.49
C ALA A 256 -27.16 16.38 -0.99
N ARG A 257 -27.45 15.64 0.09
CA ARG A 257 -28.77 15.53 0.72
C ARG A 257 -28.63 15.59 2.25
N PRO A 258 -28.42 16.78 2.83
CA PRO A 258 -29.48 17.37 3.64
C PRO A 258 -29.45 18.92 3.65
N ALA A 259 -30.01 19.55 2.61
CA ALA A 259 -30.33 20.98 2.62
C ALA A 259 -31.80 21.29 2.27
N GLU A 260 -32.60 20.28 1.91
CA GLU A 260 -34.01 20.47 1.53
C GLU A 260 -35.02 20.30 2.69
N LEU A 261 -34.60 19.80 3.85
CA LEU A 261 -35.51 19.53 4.98
C LEU A 261 -35.62 20.67 6.02
N SER A 262 -34.91 21.80 5.83
CA SER A 262 -35.02 22.97 6.72
C SER A 262 -35.74 24.18 6.09
N ARG A 263 -36.20 24.07 4.84
CA ARG A 263 -36.90 25.16 4.13
C ARG A 263 -38.42 25.03 4.07
N THR A 264 -39.01 23.97 4.62
CA THR A 264 -40.46 23.73 4.58
C THR A 264 -41.21 23.98 5.89
N SER A 265 -40.57 24.48 6.96
CA SER A 265 -41.30 24.89 8.19
C SER A 265 -41.49 26.41 8.33
N GLY A 266 -41.22 27.19 7.28
CA GLY A 266 -41.22 28.65 7.31
C GLY A 266 -42.36 29.33 6.56
N ALA A 267 -43.49 28.65 6.33
CA ALA A 267 -44.62 29.25 5.62
C ALA A 267 -45.93 29.08 6.40
N GLN A 268 -46.40 30.23 6.91
CA GLN A 268 -47.79 30.63 7.18
C GLN A 268 -48.46 30.17 8.48
N ALA A 269 -48.71 31.15 9.37
CA ALA A 269 -50.06 31.69 9.53
C ALA A 269 -49.99 33.21 9.77
N PRO A 270 -50.74 34.05 9.03
CA PRO A 270 -50.95 35.46 9.34
C PRO A 270 -52.16 35.66 10.28
N GLU A 271 -52.01 36.69 11.13
CA GLU A 271 -52.98 37.36 12.04
C GLU A 271 -53.72 36.53 13.11
#